data_AF-A0A9E3CDH8-F1
#
_entry.id   AF-A0A9E3CDH8-F1
#
_cell.length_a   1.000
_cell.length_b   1.000
_cell.length_c   1.000
_cell.angle_alpha   90.00
_cell.angle_beta   90.00
_cell.angle_gamma   90.00
#
_symmetry.space_group_name_H-M   'P 1'
#
loop_
_entity.id
_entity.type
_entity.pdbx_description
1 polymer ?
#
loop_
_entity_poly.entity_id
_entity_poly.type
_entity_poly.pdbx_seq_one_letter_code
_entity_poly.pdbx_strand_id
1 'polypeptide(L)'
;MTVAPEKPQEKSAEDRLARPYAFLEDVKALDPGQLAALRRNAGATLADSHGVLWMYRLLQRHAYERDFDIYFFTATLLALDKTALKAKAFADGGDLGWSLAKFTQKFSPKALERRFSVLLDSRFDSGEMSFRMPQVVKMLTTNDIPVNWPLLLQDLLFWEAPQKHVQKRWAAHFFDPTGEAAEPEANPSSETE
;
A
#
# COMPACT_ATOMS: atom_id res chain seq x y z
N MET A 1 24.15 35.45 18.78
CA MET A 1 22.97 34.56 18.91
C MET A 1 22.69 33.97 17.54
N THR A 2 23.25 32.80 17.25
CA THR A 2 23.03 32.10 15.99
C THR A 2 22.00 31.02 16.28
N VAL A 3 20.80 31.20 15.76
CA VAL A 3 19.67 30.27 15.92
C VAL A 3 20.06 28.95 15.26
N ALA A 4 20.15 27.89 16.07
CA ALA A 4 20.37 26.53 15.59
C ALA A 4 19.18 26.10 14.71
N PRO A 5 19.40 25.30 13.65
CA PRO A 5 18.30 24.78 12.86
C PRO A 5 17.44 23.84 13.72
N GLU A 6 16.16 24.17 13.83
CA GLU A 6 15.16 23.32 14.48
C GLU A 6 15.16 21.93 13.84
N LYS A 7 15.27 20.91 14.69
CA LYS A 7 15.14 19.50 14.28
C LYS A 7 13.76 19.29 13.63
N PRO A 8 13.66 18.57 12.50
CA PRO A 8 12.36 18.27 11.89
C PRO A 8 11.49 17.51 12.89
N GLN A 9 10.35 18.09 13.26
CA GLN A 9 9.39 17.51 14.19
C GLN A 9 8.89 16.15 13.68
N GLU A 10 8.97 15.13 14.53
CA GLU A 10 8.34 13.83 14.33
C GLU A 10 6.82 13.98 14.30
N LYS A 11 6.26 14.19 13.10
CA LYS A 11 4.83 14.13 12.85
C LYS A 11 4.27 12.75 13.26
N SER A 12 3.17 12.78 14.00
CA SER A 12 2.40 11.61 14.46
C SER A 12 2.13 10.63 13.30
N ALA A 13 1.97 9.33 13.58
CA ALA A 13 1.59 8.36 12.54
C ALA A 13 0.32 8.78 11.78
N GLU A 14 -0.61 9.46 12.47
CA GLU A 14 -1.83 10.04 11.88
C GLU A 14 -1.51 11.15 10.88
N ASP A 15 -0.54 12.00 11.17
CA ASP A 15 -0.10 13.09 10.27
C ASP A 15 0.57 12.55 9.01
N ARG A 16 1.20 11.36 9.08
CA ARG A 16 1.88 10.74 7.94
C ARG A 16 0.89 10.25 6.90
N LEU A 17 -0.27 9.75 7.35
CA LEU A 17 -1.32 9.25 6.47
C LEU A 17 -2.28 10.34 6.00
N ALA A 18 -2.27 11.54 6.59
CA ALA A 18 -3.19 12.63 6.25
C ALA A 18 -3.17 12.99 4.75
N ARG A 19 -1.99 13.06 4.14
CA ARG A 19 -1.83 13.38 2.71
C ARG A 19 -2.28 12.22 1.81
N PRO A 20 -1.83 10.97 2.00
CA PRO A 20 -2.40 9.80 1.32
C PRO A 20 -3.93 9.75 1.41
N TYR A 21 -4.47 9.95 2.61
CA TYR A 21 -5.91 9.92 2.85
C TYR A 21 -6.65 10.99 2.04
N ALA A 22 -6.21 12.26 2.12
CA ALA A 22 -6.83 13.37 1.41
C ALA A 22 -6.80 13.18 -0.13
N PHE A 23 -5.69 12.67 -0.67
CA PHE A 23 -5.61 12.33 -2.08
C PHE A 23 -6.65 11.27 -2.48
N LEU A 24 -6.75 10.18 -1.70
CA LEU A 24 -7.64 9.07 -2.02
C LEU A 24 -9.12 9.46 -1.89
N GLU A 25 -9.48 10.37 -0.97
CA GLU A 25 -10.84 10.93 -0.92
C GLU A 25 -11.16 11.76 -2.17
N ASP A 26 -10.22 12.58 -2.66
CA ASP A 26 -10.45 13.29 -3.93
C ASP A 26 -10.56 12.30 -5.11
N VAL A 27 -9.83 11.17 -5.09
CA VAL A 27 -9.97 10.10 -6.10
C VAL A 27 -11.36 9.46 -6.03
N LYS A 28 -11.93 9.26 -4.84
CA LYS A 28 -13.32 8.77 -4.67
C LYS A 28 -14.36 9.73 -5.22
N ALA A 29 -14.08 11.03 -5.18
CA ALA A 29 -14.97 12.07 -5.68
C ALA A 29 -14.95 12.25 -7.21
N LEU A 30 -14.10 11.50 -7.93
CA LEU A 30 -14.03 11.54 -9.39
C LEU A 30 -15.32 11.03 -10.04
N ASP A 31 -15.61 11.55 -11.23
CA ASP A 31 -16.78 11.10 -11.99
C ASP A 31 -16.60 9.66 -12.53
N PRO A 32 -17.70 8.97 -12.91
CA PRO A 32 -17.62 7.60 -13.40
C PRO A 32 -16.74 7.41 -14.64
N GLY A 33 -16.65 8.42 -15.51
CA GLY A 33 -15.81 8.40 -16.72
C GLY A 33 -14.33 8.49 -16.37
N GLN A 34 -13.96 9.37 -15.44
CA GLN A 34 -12.61 9.48 -14.88
C GLN A 34 -12.18 8.18 -14.18
N LEU A 35 -13.06 7.62 -13.34
CA LEU A 35 -12.81 6.31 -12.69
C LEU A 35 -12.67 5.18 -13.73
N ALA A 36 -13.44 5.21 -14.81
CA ALA A 36 -13.29 4.24 -15.90
C ALA A 36 -11.96 4.42 -16.64
N ALA A 37 -11.50 5.66 -16.85
CA ALA A 37 -10.18 5.93 -17.42
C ALA A 37 -9.06 5.39 -16.52
N LEU A 38 -9.13 5.58 -15.20
CA LEU A 38 -8.16 5.01 -14.26
C LEU A 38 -8.11 3.48 -14.33
N ARG A 39 -9.26 2.80 -14.38
CA ARG A 39 -9.31 1.33 -14.52
C ARG A 39 -8.64 0.83 -15.80
N ARG A 40 -8.80 1.57 -16.91
CA ARG A 40 -8.18 1.20 -18.20
C ARG A 40 -6.66 1.34 -18.20
N ASN A 41 -6.12 2.22 -17.36
CA ASN A 41 -4.69 2.45 -17.20
C ASN A 41 -4.09 1.65 -16.02
N ALA A 42 -4.82 0.67 -15.45
CA ALA A 42 -4.30 -0.15 -14.37
C ALA A 42 -3.06 -0.94 -14.85
N GLY A 43 -1.90 -0.64 -14.26
CA GLY A 43 -0.61 -1.21 -14.63
C GLY A 43 0.18 -0.43 -15.68
N ALA A 44 -0.32 0.73 -16.14
CA ALA A 44 0.46 1.68 -16.93
C ALA A 44 1.19 2.68 -16.02
N THR A 45 2.31 3.22 -16.49
CA THR A 45 2.95 4.39 -15.87
C THR A 45 2.14 5.65 -16.18
N LEU A 46 2.37 6.76 -15.45
CA LEU A 46 1.72 8.02 -15.78
C LEU A 46 2.12 8.52 -17.18
N ALA A 47 3.37 8.25 -17.60
CA ALA A 47 3.90 8.61 -18.91
C ALA A 47 3.24 7.84 -20.07
N ASP A 48 2.94 6.56 -19.87
CA ASP A 48 2.34 5.69 -20.89
C ASP A 48 0.80 5.76 -20.91
N SER A 49 0.20 6.51 -20.00
CA SER A 49 -1.25 6.52 -19.82
C SER A 49 -1.98 7.46 -20.78
N HIS A 50 -3.18 7.05 -21.19
CA HIS A 50 -4.01 7.80 -22.13
C HIS A 50 -5.28 8.33 -21.46
N GLY A 51 -5.67 9.57 -21.81
CA GLY A 51 -6.93 10.18 -21.37
C GLY A 51 -6.99 10.60 -19.89
N VAL A 52 -5.82 10.72 -19.24
CA VAL A 52 -5.70 11.02 -17.80
C VAL A 52 -4.97 12.34 -17.51
N LEU A 53 -4.88 13.26 -18.48
CA LEU A 53 -4.18 14.55 -18.29
C LEU A 53 -4.74 15.37 -17.10
N TRP A 54 -6.05 15.26 -16.85
CA TRP A 54 -6.71 15.90 -15.71
C TRP A 54 -6.15 15.45 -14.35
N MET A 55 -5.51 14.28 -14.29
CA MET A 55 -4.92 13.71 -13.09
C MET A 55 -3.76 14.55 -12.56
N TYR A 56 -3.01 15.23 -13.44
CA TYR A 56 -1.92 16.13 -13.02
C TYR A 56 -2.40 17.22 -12.06
N ARG A 57 -3.63 17.71 -12.20
CA ARG A 57 -4.21 18.69 -11.26
C ARG A 57 -4.36 18.10 -9.85
N LEU A 58 -4.70 16.82 -9.76
CA LEU A 58 -4.85 16.13 -8.50
C LEU A 58 -3.49 15.81 -7.88
N LEU A 59 -2.57 15.32 -8.70
CA LEU A 59 -1.21 15.01 -8.30
C LEU A 59 -0.48 16.25 -7.78
N GLN A 60 -0.55 17.38 -8.48
CA GLN A 60 0.08 18.64 -8.06
C GLN A 60 -0.45 19.18 -6.73
N ARG A 61 -1.69 18.82 -6.34
CA ARG A 61 -2.27 19.23 -5.05
C ARG A 61 -1.72 18.43 -3.88
N HIS A 62 -1.49 17.13 -4.09
CA HIS A 62 -1.28 16.18 -3.00
C HIS A 62 0.12 15.58 -2.96
N ALA A 63 0.79 15.45 -4.10
CA ALA A 63 2.05 14.73 -4.26
C ALA A 63 3.18 15.67 -4.68
N TYR A 64 4.41 15.27 -4.33
CA TYR A 64 5.58 15.83 -4.99
C TYR A 64 5.78 15.16 -6.34
N GLU A 65 6.37 15.85 -7.31
CA GLU A 65 6.55 15.36 -8.69
C GLU A 65 7.25 13.99 -8.74
N ARG A 66 8.26 13.80 -7.90
CA ARG A 66 8.98 12.52 -7.75
C ARG A 66 8.11 11.32 -7.36
N ASP A 67 6.93 11.57 -6.82
CA ASP A 67 6.00 10.55 -6.32
C ASP A 67 4.76 10.39 -7.23
N PHE A 68 4.67 11.15 -8.33
CA PHE A 68 3.49 11.18 -9.19
C PHE A 68 3.08 9.81 -9.71
N ASP A 69 4.03 8.99 -10.14
CA ASP A 69 3.75 7.64 -10.62
C ASP A 69 3.17 6.75 -9.52
N ILE A 70 3.61 6.88 -8.27
CA ILE A 70 3.13 6.07 -7.14
C ILE A 70 1.70 6.46 -6.77
N TYR A 71 1.41 7.77 -6.73
CA TYR A 71 0.06 8.27 -6.49
C TYR A 71 -0.89 7.89 -7.63
N PHE A 72 -0.45 8.06 -8.88
CA PHE A 72 -1.22 7.66 -10.05
C PHE A 72 -1.52 6.17 -10.03
N PHE A 73 -0.49 5.34 -9.84
CA PHE A 73 -0.62 3.90 -9.77
C PHE A 73 -1.62 3.48 -8.70
N THR A 74 -1.50 4.02 -7.49
CA THR A 74 -2.44 3.74 -6.40
C THR A 74 -3.87 4.15 -6.75
N ALA A 75 -4.08 5.27 -7.44
CA ALA A 75 -5.42 5.66 -7.90
C ALA A 75 -5.98 4.68 -8.94
N THR A 76 -5.16 4.13 -9.82
CA THR A 76 -5.60 3.06 -10.75
C THR A 76 -6.02 1.80 -10.01
N LEU A 77 -5.32 1.44 -8.93
CA LEU A 77 -5.65 0.31 -8.07
C LEU A 77 -6.96 0.56 -7.30
N LEU A 78 -7.11 1.72 -6.65
CA LEU A 78 -8.33 2.09 -5.92
C LEU A 78 -9.54 2.08 -6.86
N ALA A 79 -9.37 2.49 -8.12
CA ALA A 79 -10.45 2.46 -9.09
C ALA A 79 -11.01 1.04 -9.33
N LEU A 80 -10.21 -0.03 -9.12
CA LEU A 80 -10.65 -1.42 -9.21
C LEU A 80 -11.52 -1.85 -8.02
N ASP A 81 -11.36 -1.20 -6.86
CA ASP A 81 -12.08 -1.50 -5.63
C ASP A 81 -13.39 -0.72 -5.52
N LYS A 82 -14.44 -1.29 -6.11
CA LYS A 82 -15.80 -0.72 -6.06
C LYS A 82 -16.34 -0.61 -4.64
N THR A 83 -15.87 -1.43 -3.71
CA THR A 83 -16.33 -1.43 -2.32
C THR A 83 -15.74 -0.22 -1.60
N ALA A 84 -14.42 -0.01 -1.70
CA ALA A 84 -13.76 1.18 -1.14
C ALA A 84 -14.27 2.49 -1.74
N LEU A 85 -14.55 2.53 -3.06
CA LEU A 85 -15.11 3.71 -3.71
C LEU A 85 -16.49 4.13 -3.16
N LYS A 86 -17.29 3.17 -2.70
CA LYS A 86 -18.63 3.41 -2.13
C LYS A 86 -18.63 3.54 -0.61
N ALA A 87 -17.55 3.15 0.05
CA ALA A 87 -17.45 3.17 1.49
C ALA A 87 -17.39 4.61 2.02
N LYS A 88 -18.03 4.84 3.18
CA LYS A 88 -18.00 6.13 3.87
C LYS A 88 -16.59 6.52 4.31
N ALA A 89 -15.78 5.53 4.68
CA ALA A 89 -14.38 5.68 5.08
C ALA A 89 -13.55 4.52 4.50
N PHE A 90 -12.24 4.71 4.38
CA PHE A 90 -11.33 3.62 4.07
C PHE A 90 -11.25 2.61 5.21
N ALA A 91 -10.92 1.36 4.89
CA ALA A 91 -10.75 0.31 5.88
C ALA A 91 -9.58 0.65 6.83
N ASP A 92 -9.81 0.46 8.13
CA ASP A 92 -8.85 0.64 9.23
C ASP A 92 -8.02 -0.63 9.51
N GLY A 93 -7.96 -1.54 8.53
CA GLY A 93 -7.23 -2.81 8.64
C GLY A 93 -5.71 -2.67 8.61
N GLY A 94 -5.03 -3.82 8.74
CA GLY A 94 -3.57 -3.90 8.60
C GLY A 94 -3.08 -3.62 7.18
N ASP A 95 -1.78 -3.79 6.97
CA ASP A 95 -1.17 -3.63 5.66
C ASP A 95 -1.56 -4.76 4.67
N LEU A 96 -0.95 -4.74 3.48
CA LEU A 96 -1.25 -5.74 2.46
C LEU A 96 -0.85 -7.16 2.90
N GLY A 97 0.19 -7.30 3.73
CA GLY A 97 0.59 -8.58 4.32
C GLY A 97 -0.51 -9.17 5.19
N TRP A 98 -1.07 -8.37 6.09
CA TRP A 98 -2.22 -8.76 6.90
C TRP A 98 -3.46 -9.11 6.06
N SER A 99 -3.71 -8.34 5.00
CA SER A 99 -4.82 -8.59 4.08
C SER A 99 -4.65 -9.94 3.36
N LEU A 100 -3.43 -10.26 2.94
CA LEU A 100 -3.09 -11.53 2.31
C LEU A 100 -3.15 -12.70 3.31
N ALA A 101 -2.78 -12.50 4.57
CA ALA A 101 -2.98 -13.50 5.63
C ALA A 101 -4.48 -13.80 5.86
N LYS A 102 -5.33 -12.77 5.84
CA LYS A 102 -6.79 -13.00 5.87
C LYS A 102 -7.31 -13.77 4.67
N PHE A 103 -6.69 -13.57 3.50
CA PHE A 103 -7.04 -14.33 2.30
C PHE A 103 -6.66 -15.82 2.46
N THR A 104 -5.51 -16.16 3.04
CA THR A 104 -5.12 -17.57 3.24
C THR A 104 -5.99 -18.32 4.24
N GLN A 105 -6.67 -17.62 5.16
CA GLN A 105 -7.67 -18.25 6.03
C GLN A 105 -8.87 -18.79 5.25
N LYS A 106 -9.15 -18.24 4.06
CA LYS A 106 -10.24 -18.66 3.17
C LYS A 106 -9.78 -19.54 2.00
N PHE A 107 -8.51 -19.50 1.62
CA PHE A 107 -7.98 -20.10 0.38
C PHE A 107 -6.60 -20.75 0.57
N SER A 108 -6.17 -21.55 -0.41
CA SER A 108 -4.90 -22.31 -0.31
C SER A 108 -3.65 -21.42 -0.12
N PRO A 109 -2.86 -21.62 0.95
CA PRO A 109 -1.72 -20.76 1.29
C PRO A 109 -0.52 -20.91 0.34
N LYS A 110 -0.20 -22.13 -0.11
CA LYS A 110 1.04 -22.41 -0.88
C LYS A 110 1.14 -21.63 -2.19
N ALA A 111 0.04 -21.53 -2.94
CA ALA A 111 0.03 -20.78 -4.20
C ALA A 111 0.14 -19.27 -3.95
N LEU A 112 -0.36 -18.79 -2.82
CA LEU A 112 -0.30 -17.39 -2.44
C LEU A 112 1.09 -16.99 -1.94
N GLU A 113 1.73 -17.82 -1.12
CA GLU A 113 3.10 -17.60 -0.63
C GLU A 113 4.07 -17.35 -1.79
N ARG A 114 4.01 -18.16 -2.85
CA ARG A 114 4.84 -17.97 -4.04
C ARG A 114 4.53 -16.64 -4.74
N ARG A 115 3.25 -16.29 -4.93
CA ARG A 115 2.85 -15.01 -5.55
C ARG A 115 3.29 -13.82 -4.71
N PHE A 116 3.21 -13.95 -3.39
CA PHE A 116 3.56 -12.90 -2.44
C PHE A 116 5.08 -12.70 -2.37
N SER A 117 5.88 -13.77 -2.31
CA SER A 117 7.34 -13.68 -2.40
C SER A 117 7.77 -12.91 -3.65
N VAL A 118 7.18 -13.25 -4.81
CA VAL A 118 7.49 -12.57 -6.07
C VAL A 118 7.03 -11.10 -6.05
N LEU A 119 5.91 -10.78 -5.37
CA LEU A 119 5.49 -9.38 -5.18
C LEU A 119 6.52 -8.60 -4.34
N LEU A 120 7.03 -9.18 -3.25
CA LEU A 120 8.01 -8.53 -2.38
C LEU A 120 9.32 -8.21 -3.10
N ASP A 121 9.72 -9.05 -4.05
CA ASP A 121 10.92 -8.85 -4.88
C ASP A 121 10.70 -7.88 -6.05
N SER A 122 9.45 -7.49 -6.32
CA SER A 122 9.11 -6.64 -7.47
C SER A 122 9.61 -5.23 -7.30
N ARG A 123 10.05 -4.63 -8.41
CA ARG A 123 10.46 -3.21 -8.47
C ARG A 123 9.54 -2.40 -9.36
N PHE A 124 9.51 -1.09 -9.12
CA PHE A 124 8.78 -0.16 -9.97
C PHE A 124 9.47 0.07 -11.31
N ASP A 125 10.79 0.18 -11.32
CA ASP A 125 11.58 0.48 -12.53
C ASP A 125 11.60 -0.67 -13.56
N SER A 126 11.43 -1.92 -13.12
CA SER A 126 11.33 -3.10 -13.98
C SER A 126 9.93 -3.27 -14.57
N GLY A 127 8.94 -2.49 -14.11
CA GLY A 127 7.53 -2.64 -14.49
C GLY A 127 6.83 -3.86 -13.87
N GLU A 128 7.55 -4.71 -13.12
CA GLU A 128 6.98 -5.92 -12.51
C GLU A 128 5.92 -5.58 -11.47
N MET A 129 6.14 -4.50 -10.70
CA MET A 129 5.16 -4.00 -9.74
C MET A 129 3.85 -3.63 -10.43
N SER A 130 3.93 -2.91 -11.55
CA SER A 130 2.79 -2.46 -12.35
C SER A 130 1.96 -3.61 -12.88
N PHE A 131 2.57 -4.78 -13.11
CA PHE A 131 1.85 -5.98 -13.54
C PHE A 131 1.25 -6.78 -12.38
N ARG A 132 2.00 -6.95 -11.28
CA ARG A 132 1.65 -7.89 -10.20
C ARG A 132 0.70 -7.30 -9.17
N MET A 133 0.88 -6.04 -8.78
CA MET A 133 0.04 -5.42 -7.75
C MET A 133 -1.44 -5.34 -8.17
N PRO A 134 -1.82 -4.96 -9.42
CA PRO A 134 -3.22 -4.98 -9.82
C PRO A 134 -3.86 -6.36 -9.73
N GLN A 135 -3.09 -7.44 -9.98
CA GLN A 135 -3.60 -8.81 -9.84
C GLN A 135 -3.89 -9.15 -8.39
N VAL A 136 -2.99 -8.78 -7.48
CA VAL A 136 -3.14 -9.00 -6.04
C VAL A 136 -4.31 -8.20 -5.50
N VAL A 137 -4.38 -6.90 -5.80
CA VAL A 137 -5.50 -6.03 -5.41
C VAL A 137 -6.81 -6.58 -5.93
N LYS A 138 -6.92 -6.88 -7.23
CA LYS A 138 -8.15 -7.43 -7.82
C LYS A 138 -8.58 -8.73 -7.15
N MET A 139 -7.62 -9.59 -6.81
CA MET A 139 -7.89 -10.82 -6.07
C MET A 139 -8.45 -10.54 -4.68
N LEU A 140 -7.87 -9.60 -3.91
CA LEU A 140 -8.37 -9.22 -2.59
C LEU A 140 -9.78 -8.61 -2.68
N THR A 141 -9.98 -7.65 -3.58
CA THR A 141 -11.25 -6.91 -3.70
C THR A 141 -12.38 -7.78 -4.23
N THR A 142 -12.09 -8.76 -5.10
CA THR A 142 -13.11 -9.70 -5.62
C THR A 142 -13.56 -10.70 -4.55
N ASN A 143 -12.76 -10.93 -3.51
CA ASN A 143 -13.05 -11.87 -2.43
C ASN A 143 -13.41 -11.16 -1.12
N ASP A 144 -13.83 -9.89 -1.20
CA ASP A 144 -14.24 -9.06 -0.07
C ASP A 144 -13.19 -9.02 1.07
N ILE A 145 -11.91 -9.03 0.71
CA ILE A 145 -10.82 -8.82 1.66
C ILE A 145 -10.50 -7.31 1.67
N PRO A 146 -10.57 -6.65 2.83
CA PRO A 146 -10.33 -5.21 2.92
C PRO A 146 -8.87 -4.87 2.64
N VAL A 147 -8.65 -3.72 1.99
CA VAL A 147 -7.33 -3.14 1.76
C VAL A 147 -7.28 -1.76 2.44
N ASN A 148 -6.29 -1.53 3.29
CA ASN A 148 -6.04 -0.21 3.86
C ASN A 148 -5.33 0.67 2.81
N TRP A 149 -6.13 1.44 2.05
CA TRP A 149 -5.64 2.24 0.93
C TRP A 149 -4.66 3.36 1.31
N PRO A 150 -4.91 4.18 2.37
CA PRO A 150 -3.92 5.17 2.82
C PRO A 150 -2.59 4.54 3.21
N LEU A 151 -2.62 3.40 3.92
CA LEU A 151 -1.40 2.67 4.29
C LEU A 151 -0.71 2.05 3.08
N LEU A 152 -1.47 1.50 2.12
CA LEU A 152 -0.89 0.98 0.87
C LEU A 152 -0.16 2.07 0.09
N LEU A 153 -0.77 3.26 -0.06
CA LEU A 153 -0.10 4.40 -0.72
C LEU A 153 1.19 4.78 0.01
N GLN A 154 1.12 4.90 1.33
CA GLN A 154 2.28 5.17 2.16
C GLN A 154 3.37 4.12 1.94
N ASP A 155 3.02 2.84 1.90
CA ASP A 155 3.95 1.73 1.76
C ASP A 155 4.62 1.71 0.39
N LEU A 156 3.87 2.04 -0.67
CA LEU A 156 4.42 2.15 -2.01
C LEU A 156 5.41 3.31 -2.15
N LEU A 157 5.21 4.43 -1.43
CA LEU A 157 6.16 5.54 -1.41
C LEU A 157 7.53 5.16 -0.82
N PHE A 158 7.55 4.17 0.07
CA PHE A 158 8.75 3.68 0.74
C PHE A 158 9.20 2.30 0.22
N TRP A 159 8.63 1.83 -0.89
CA TRP A 159 8.90 0.50 -1.43
C TRP A 159 10.37 0.32 -1.84
N GLU A 160 10.96 1.34 -2.47
CA GLU A 160 12.36 1.29 -2.92
C GLU A 160 13.35 1.77 -1.86
N ALA A 161 12.92 1.87 -0.59
CA ALA A 161 13.84 2.21 0.49
C ALA A 161 14.93 1.12 0.65
N PRO A 162 16.22 1.50 0.80
CA PRO A 162 17.33 0.54 0.85
C PRO A 162 17.19 -0.52 1.96
N GLN A 163 16.53 -0.18 3.07
CA GLN A 163 16.35 -1.09 4.21
C GLN A 163 15.31 -2.18 3.96
N LYS A 164 14.52 -2.06 2.87
CA LYS A 164 13.40 -2.93 2.50
C LYS A 164 12.42 -3.15 3.66
N HIS A 165 12.17 -2.08 4.41
CA HIS A 165 11.40 -2.15 5.67
C HIS A 165 9.91 -2.44 5.42
N VAL A 166 9.35 -1.94 4.31
CA VAL A 166 7.97 -2.24 3.90
C VAL A 166 7.81 -3.72 3.59
N GLN A 167 8.71 -4.29 2.77
CA GLN A 167 8.67 -5.69 2.41
C GLN A 167 8.81 -6.60 3.63
N LYS A 168 9.74 -6.29 4.53
CA LYS A 168 9.92 -7.03 5.80
C LYS A 168 8.67 -6.96 6.67
N ARG A 169 8.05 -5.78 6.79
CA ARG A 169 6.82 -5.61 7.58
C ARG A 169 5.65 -6.38 6.97
N TRP A 170 5.45 -6.29 5.66
CA TRP A 170 4.43 -7.06 4.96
C TRP A 170 4.65 -8.57 5.12
N ALA A 171 5.90 -9.04 5.02
CA ALA A 171 6.23 -10.44 5.23
C ALA A 171 5.92 -10.87 6.68
N ALA A 172 6.29 -10.07 7.67
CA ALA A 172 5.98 -10.34 9.07
C ALA A 172 4.47 -10.47 9.31
N HIS A 173 3.67 -9.48 8.87
CA HIS A 173 2.22 -9.51 9.04
C HIS A 173 1.51 -10.57 8.20
N PHE A 174 2.15 -11.09 7.14
CA PHE A 174 1.63 -12.22 6.38
C PHE A 174 1.70 -13.53 7.17
N PHE A 175 2.81 -13.77 7.89
CA PHE A 175 3.01 -14.99 8.69
C PHE A 175 2.44 -14.87 10.09
N ASP A 176 2.46 -13.68 10.69
CA ASP A 176 1.91 -13.37 12.01
C ASP A 176 1.02 -12.11 11.94
N PRO A 177 -0.25 -12.27 11.53
CA PRO A 177 -1.18 -11.14 11.39
C PRO A 177 -1.71 -10.60 12.73
N THR A 178 -1.51 -11.31 13.86
CA THR A 178 -1.88 -10.85 15.21
C THR A 178 -0.72 -10.16 15.92
N GLY A 179 0.52 -10.37 15.46
CA GLY A 179 1.72 -9.81 16.08
C GLY A 179 1.99 -10.41 17.46
N GLU A 180 1.55 -11.65 17.68
CA GLU A 180 1.53 -12.28 19.01
C GLU A 180 2.70 -13.25 19.23
N ALA A 181 3.64 -13.43 18.27
CA ALA A 181 4.80 -14.30 18.46
C ALA A 181 6.12 -13.52 18.69
N ALA A 182 6.40 -13.27 19.98
CA ALA A 182 7.61 -13.68 20.71
C ALA A 182 8.01 -12.65 21.78
N GLU A 183 7.36 -12.71 22.96
CA GLU A 183 8.13 -12.46 24.17
C GLU A 183 9.29 -13.46 24.17
N PRO A 184 10.56 -13.03 24.30
CA PRO A 184 11.63 -13.97 24.51
C PRO A 184 11.32 -14.66 25.85
N GLU A 185 10.99 -15.95 25.79
CA GLU A 185 10.95 -16.80 26.97
C GLU A 185 12.25 -16.56 27.73
N ALA A 186 12.14 -15.86 28.85
CA ALA A 186 13.21 -15.72 29.81
C ALA A 186 13.53 -17.13 30.28
N ASN A 187 14.64 -17.66 29.77
CA ASN A 187 15.22 -18.94 30.12
C ASN A 187 15.21 -19.12 31.66
N PRO A 188 14.38 -20.02 32.22
CA PRO A 188 14.55 -20.42 33.59
C PRO A 188 15.63 -21.51 33.65
N SER A 189 16.61 -21.28 34.51
CA SER A 189 17.43 -22.31 35.14
C SER A 189 18.60 -22.87 34.32
N SER A 190 19.80 -22.38 34.67
CA SER A 190 20.91 -23.31 34.95
C SER A 190 21.41 -23.03 36.36
N GLU A 191 20.78 -23.71 37.31
CA GLU A 191 21.35 -24.01 38.62
C GLU A 191 21.56 -25.53 38.61
N THR A 192 22.82 -25.98 38.52
CA THR A 192 23.34 -27.26 39.03
C THR A 192 24.84 -27.32 38.70
N GLU A 193 25.68 -26.93 39.65
CA GLU A 193 26.68 -27.77 40.37
C GLU A 193 27.70 -26.89 41.10
#